data_AF-A0A2N5A599-F1
#
_entry.id   AF-A0A2N5A599-F1
#
_cell.length_a   1.000
_cell.length_b   1.000
_cell.length_c   1.000
_cell.angle_alpha   90.00
_cell.angle_beta   90.00
_cell.angle_gamma   90.00
#
_symmetry.space_group_name_H-M   'P 1'
#
loop_
_entity.id
_entity.type
_entity.pdbx_description
1 polymer ?
#
loop_
_entity_poly.entity_id
_entity_poly.type
_entity_poly.pdbx_seq_one_letter_code
_entity_poly.pdbx_strand_id
1 'polypeptide(L)' 'MSDTKNELETLLEKAATEPAHRPAFFSALLEATVWVPGSAADGEQIVED' A
#
# COMPACT_ATOMS: atom_id res chain seq x y z
N MET A 1 -6.32 -9.28 -12.26
CA MET A 1 -7.19 -8.10 -12.39
C MET A 1 -8.05 -8.04 -11.15
N SER A 2 -7.65 -7.21 -10.19
CA SER A 2 -8.50 -6.86 -9.06
C SER A 2 -8.67 -5.35 -9.15
N ASP A 3 -9.50 -4.92 -10.10
CA ASP A 3 -9.89 -3.52 -10.33
C ASP A 3 -10.83 -3.00 -9.22
N THR A 4 -10.58 -3.41 -7.97
CA THR A 4 -11.24 -2.88 -6.79
C THR A 4 -10.30 -1.83 -6.21
N LYS A 5 -10.63 -0.55 -6.44
CA LYS A 5 -9.85 0.57 -5.90
C LYS A 5 -9.62 0.36 -4.41
N ASN A 6 -8.35 0.29 -4.02
CA ASN A 6 -7.98 0.18 -2.63
C ASN A 6 -8.29 1.52 -1.92
N GLU A 7 -8.59 1.47 -0.63
CA GLU A 7 -8.79 2.65 0.20
C GLU A 7 -7.59 3.61 0.11
N LEU A 8 -6.37 3.07 0.00
CA LEU A 8 -5.14 3.84 -0.20
C LEU A 8 -5.14 4.64 -1.50
N GLU A 9 -5.64 4.07 -2.60
CA GLU A 9 -5.71 4.76 -3.89
C GLU A 9 -6.72 5.91 -3.84
N THR A 10 -7.83 5.71 -3.12
CA THR A 10 -8.84 6.74 -2.89
C THR A 10 -8.28 7.89 -2.04
N LEU A 11 -7.48 7.57 -1.02
CA LEU A 11 -6.80 8.57 -0.19
C LEU A 11 -5.70 9.32 -0.96
N LEU A 12 -4.98 8.63 -1.84
CA LEU A 12 -3.96 9.24 -2.70
C LEU A 12 -4.56 10.29 -3.64
N GLU A 13 -5.67 9.96 -4.31
CA GLU A 13 -6.38 10.89 -5.21
C GLU A 13 -6.79 12.17 -4.46
N LYS A 14 -7.33 12.03 -3.25
CA LYS A 14 -7.71 13.18 -2.41
C LYS A 14 -6.50 13.97 -1.92
N ALA A 15 -5.42 13.29 -1.50
CA ALA A 15 -4.20 13.95 -1.03
C ALA A 15 -3.47 14.75 -2.12
N ALA A 16 -3.63 14.33 -3.39
CA ALA A 16 -3.06 15.00 -4.55
C ALA A 16 -3.74 16.35 -4.84
N THR A 17 -5.06 16.44 -4.68
CA THR A 17 -5.85 17.67 -4.92
C THR A 17 -6.01 18.53 -3.67
N GLU A 18 -6.08 17.91 -2.50
CA GLU A 18 -6.43 18.56 -1.24
C GLU A 18 -5.32 18.32 -0.18
N PRO A 19 -4.54 19.37 0.19
CA PRO A 19 -3.46 19.23 1.16
C PRO A 19 -3.90 18.71 2.53
N ALA A 20 -5.15 18.95 2.92
CA ALA A 20 -5.72 18.50 4.19
C ALA A 20 -5.84 16.96 4.29
N HIS A 21 -5.87 16.24 3.16
CA HIS A 21 -5.97 14.79 3.12
C HIS A 21 -4.61 14.07 3.14
N ARG A 22 -3.50 14.81 2.99
CA ARG A 22 -2.14 14.24 3.01
C ARG A 22 -1.81 13.52 4.32
N PRO A 23 -2.10 14.06 5.53
CA PRO A 23 -1.78 13.35 6.77
C PRO A 23 -2.48 11.99 6.86
N ALA A 24 -3.77 11.94 6.50
CA ALA A 24 -4.54 10.69 6.50
C ALA A 24 -4.01 9.67 5.50
N PHE A 25 -3.64 10.12 4.30
CA PHE A 25 -2.98 9.28 3.30
C PHE A 25 -1.64 8.71 3.79
N PHE A 26 -0.78 9.56 4.38
CA PHE A 26 0.52 9.12 4.88
C PHE A 26 0.41 8.14 6.05
N SER A 27 -0.55 8.33 6.97
CA SER A 27 -0.83 7.36 8.03
C SER A 27 -1.27 6.01 7.47
N ALA A 28 -2.22 6.00 6.54
CA ALA A 28 -2.68 4.77 5.89
C ALA A 28 -1.56 4.07 5.12
N LEU A 29 -0.66 4.84 4.48
CA LEU A 29 0.49 4.30 3.77
C LEU A 29 1.51 3.64 4.70
N LEU A 30 1.73 4.21 5.89
CA LEU A 30 2.62 3.65 6.90
C LEU A 30 2.09 2.36 7.52
N GLU A 31 0.77 2.23 7.65
CA GLU A 31 0.12 1.04 8.18
C GLU A 31 -0.08 -0.06 7.12
N ALA A 32 -0.04 0.30 5.84
CA ALA A 32 -0.26 -0.64 4.77
C ALA A 32 0.89 -1.64 4.62
N THR A 33 0.56 -2.92 4.56
CA THR A 33 1.50 -3.99 4.24
C THR A 33 1.46 -4.25 2.75
N VAL A 34 2.59 -4.10 2.06
CA VAL A 34 2.70 -4.40 0.64
C VAL A 34 3.17 -5.85 0.48
N TRP A 35 2.42 -6.63 -0.30
CA TRP A 35 2.85 -7.95 -0.73
C TRP A 35 3.82 -7.82 -1.89
N VAL A 36 5.08 -8.19 -1.69
CA VAL A 36 6.10 -8.22 -2.75
C VAL A 36 6.27 -9.68 -3.20
N PRO A 37 5.85 -10.04 -4.43
CA PRO A 37 6.10 -11.38 -4.96
C PRO A 37 7.61 -11.68 -4.95
N GLY A 38 8.01 -12.79 -4.33
CA GLY A 38 9.40 -13.21 -4.24
C GLY A 38 10.20 -12.60 -3.08
N SER A 39 9.62 -11.75 -2.23
CA SER A 39 10.13 -11.56 -0.87
C SER A 39 9.42 -12.54 0.04
N ALA A 40 10.18 -13.35 0.76
CA ALA A 40 9.60 -14.14 1.81
C ALA A 40 9.06 -13.20 2.88
N ALA A 41 7.87 -13.49 3.40
CA ALA A 41 7.39 -12.86 4.62
C ALA A 41 8.44 -13.08 5.72
N ASP A 42 8.65 -12.09 6.59
CA ASP A 42 9.64 -12.16 7.68
C ASP A 42 9.53 -13.51 8.41
N GLY A 43 10.49 -14.41 8.14
CA GLY A 43 10.53 -15.76 8.72
C GLY A 43 10.51 -16.94 7.74
N GLU A 44 10.21 -16.75 6.45
CA GLU A 44 10.37 -17.82 5.44
C GLU A 44 11.62 -17.56 4.57
N GLN A 45 12.28 -18.61 4.09
CA GLN A 45 13.29 -18.48 3.04
C GLN A 45 12.61 -18.56 1.69
N ILE A 46 12.89 -17.60 0.82
CA ILE A 46 12.63 -17.76 -0.62
C ILE A 46 13.54 -18.87 -1.15
N VAL A 47 12.95 -20.02 -1.48
CA VAL A 47 13.61 -21.01 -2.33
C VAL A 47 13.32 -20.63 -3.79
N GLU A 48 14.34 -20.12 -4.49
CA GLU A 48 14.36 -20.12 -5.96
C GLU A 48 14.59 -21.57 -6.44
N ASP A 49 13.76 -22.04 -7.37
CA ASP A 49 13.91 -23.31 -8.10
C ASP A 49 14.84 -23.14 -9.32
#